data_AF-A0A3B9ZQ66-F1
#
_entry.id   AF-A0A3B9ZQ66-F1
#
_cell.length_a   1.000
_cell.length_b   1.000
_cell.length_c   1.000
_cell.angle_alpha   90.00
_cell.angle_beta   90.00
_cell.angle_gamma   90.00
#
_symmetry.space_group_name_H-M   'P 1'
#
loop_
_entity.id
_entity.type
_entity.pdbx_description
1 polymer ?
#
loop_
_entity_poly.entity_id
_entity_poly.type
_entity_poly.pdbx_seq_one_letter_code
_entity_poly.pdbx_strand_id
1 'polypeptide(L)'
;ITLLVFVSPLAYSQIGGESTYEFLNLTNSARMAALGGNQIAIHDSTDLNVSYNNPSLLMPGMKNMLALNYVNYFAGTKYGYAAYSFGTPLLGNFAIGMHYINYGNFIEALPNGVKTGANFNAAEYALNMIWSNEYKFKYNKKDSLWATSNDSARVLSHRRLAYGVNLKPLFSSFESYQSLGIAADLGLSYFSRSGLTVTSLVLRNIGTQITTYYDGADREKIPFDIQFGVSQKLQHAPIRFAATMQHLQKWDLAKAEEDKTGSTIVYKEDNFTKKFLRHLVLGVELLPSPNFTIRGGYNYQMRQELGMKEVMSTVGFSWGFGFKISRFQFNYGSTRFHLAGSSNIISVALNLNQDLKRKTNFKN
;
A
#
# COMPACT_ATOMS: atom_id res chain seq x y z
N ILE A 1 -27.08 -18.86 -44.31
CA ILE A 1 -27.33 -17.82 -43.29
C ILE A 1 -26.29 -18.04 -42.21
N THR A 2 -25.21 -17.26 -42.22
CA THR A 2 -24.13 -17.37 -41.22
C THR A 2 -24.08 -16.03 -40.50
N LEU A 3 -24.48 -16.04 -39.23
CA LEU A 3 -24.59 -14.86 -38.39
C LEU A 3 -23.20 -14.55 -37.81
N LEU A 4 -22.58 -13.46 -38.28
CA LEU A 4 -21.33 -12.96 -37.73
C LEU A 4 -21.66 -12.04 -36.55
N VAL A 5 -21.36 -12.50 -35.33
CA VAL A 5 -21.47 -11.68 -34.11
C VAL A 5 -20.20 -10.83 -34.02
N PHE A 6 -20.35 -9.52 -34.24
CA PHE A 6 -19.32 -8.54 -33.93
C PHE A 6 -19.31 -8.27 -32.42
N VAL A 7 -18.29 -8.77 -31.72
CA VAL A 7 -17.94 -8.31 -30.37
C VAL A 7 -16.86 -7.25 -30.52
N SER A 8 -17.21 -5.99 -30.29
CA SER A 8 -16.25 -4.89 -30.20
C SER A 8 -15.44 -5.02 -28.90
N PRO A 9 -14.10 -5.03 -28.92
CA PRO A 9 -13.32 -4.89 -27.69
C PRO A 9 -13.38 -3.43 -27.25
N LEU A 10 -13.96 -3.19 -26.07
CA LEU A 10 -13.83 -1.91 -25.37
C LEU A 10 -12.40 -1.81 -24.83
N ALA A 11 -11.56 -1.01 -25.48
CA ALA A 11 -10.21 -0.72 -25.01
C ALA A 11 -10.27 0.36 -23.91
N TYR A 12 -10.16 -0.05 -22.64
CA TYR A 12 -9.95 0.86 -21.51
C TYR A 12 -8.48 0.76 -21.06
N SER A 13 -7.69 1.78 -21.41
CA SER A 13 -6.30 1.85 -20.96
C SER A 13 -5.89 3.26 -20.55
N GLN A 14 -6.04 3.52 -19.24
CA GLN A 14 -5.07 4.11 -18.29
C GLN A 14 -5.65 3.88 -16.89
N ILE A 15 -4.97 3.19 -15.96
CA ILE A 15 -5.54 3.04 -14.59
C ILE A 15 -5.64 4.39 -13.87
N GLY A 16 -4.75 5.34 -14.20
CA GLY A 16 -4.81 6.70 -13.67
C GLY A 16 -6.06 7.44 -14.14
N GLY A 17 -6.91 7.84 -13.19
CA GLY A 17 -8.12 8.62 -13.46
C GLY A 17 -9.32 7.81 -13.98
N GLU A 18 -9.25 6.47 -13.94
CA GLU A 18 -10.38 5.58 -14.25
C GLU A 18 -11.33 5.37 -13.03
N SER A 19 -10.89 5.80 -11.84
CA SER A 19 -11.65 5.62 -10.59
C SER A 19 -11.74 6.91 -9.79
N THR A 20 -12.73 6.94 -8.90
CA THR A 20 -12.92 7.95 -7.87
C THR A 20 -12.22 7.52 -6.57
N TYR A 21 -11.94 8.48 -5.68
CA TYR A 21 -11.18 8.22 -4.44
C TYR A 21 -9.78 7.62 -4.66
N GLU A 22 -9.06 8.05 -5.71
CA GLU A 22 -7.71 7.57 -6.03
C GLU A 22 -6.69 7.80 -4.91
N PHE A 23 -6.97 8.71 -3.97
CA PHE A 23 -6.13 8.91 -2.79
C PHE A 23 -5.96 7.62 -1.94
N LEU A 24 -6.85 6.63 -2.08
CA LEU A 24 -6.72 5.31 -1.45
C LEU A 24 -5.51 4.49 -1.93
N ASN A 25 -4.94 4.85 -3.08
CA ASN A 25 -3.72 4.24 -3.63
C ASN A 25 -2.43 4.95 -3.17
N LEU A 26 -2.55 6.06 -2.44
CA LEU A 26 -1.38 6.77 -1.91
C LEU A 26 -0.71 5.97 -0.80
N THR A 27 0.63 6.00 -0.81
CA THR A 27 1.41 5.29 0.20
C THR A 27 1.19 5.91 1.57
N ASN A 28 0.90 5.09 2.58
CA ASN A 28 0.50 5.58 3.89
C ASN A 28 1.68 5.98 4.79
N SER A 29 2.90 5.51 4.54
CA SER A 29 4.04 5.64 5.45
C SER A 29 5.38 5.68 4.73
N ALA A 30 6.40 6.25 5.40
CA ALA A 30 7.76 6.37 4.90
C ALA A 30 8.41 5.02 4.61
N ARG A 31 8.10 3.99 5.41
CA ARG A 31 8.59 2.64 5.19
C ARG A 31 8.04 2.05 3.89
N MET A 32 6.73 2.16 3.66
CA MET A 32 6.10 1.64 2.45
C MET A 32 6.62 2.38 1.22
N ALA A 33 6.74 3.70 1.30
CA ALA A 33 7.32 4.52 0.26
C ALA A 33 8.74 4.10 -0.13
N ALA A 34 9.60 3.84 0.86
CA ALA A 34 10.98 3.42 0.66
C ALA A 34 11.12 1.98 0.11
N LEU A 35 10.05 1.18 0.14
CA LEU A 35 9.98 -0.19 -0.34
C LEU A 35 9.20 -0.32 -1.65
N GLY A 36 9.18 0.73 -2.47
CA GLY A 36 8.52 0.74 -3.77
C GLY A 36 7.05 1.21 -3.75
N GLY A 37 6.59 1.74 -2.61
CA GLY A 37 5.28 2.38 -2.46
C GLY A 37 4.21 1.49 -1.84
N ASN A 38 4.25 0.18 -2.10
CA ASN A 38 3.22 -0.75 -1.66
C ASN A 38 3.81 -2.14 -1.36
N GLN A 39 3.69 -2.59 -0.11
CA GLN A 39 4.08 -3.94 0.31
C GLN A 39 3.04 -4.53 1.26
N ILE A 40 2.57 -5.74 0.99
CA ILE A 40 1.47 -6.35 1.77
C ILE A 40 1.87 -7.54 2.64
N ALA A 41 3.13 -7.97 2.59
CA ALA A 41 3.60 -9.17 3.27
C ALA A 41 4.69 -8.89 4.32
N ILE A 42 4.76 -7.68 4.87
CA ILE A 42 5.83 -7.29 5.81
C ILE A 42 5.46 -7.70 7.25
N HIS A 43 6.16 -8.71 7.77
CA HIS A 43 6.00 -9.15 9.16
C HIS A 43 6.78 -8.26 10.12
N ASP A 44 6.09 -7.32 10.75
CA ASP A 44 6.68 -6.45 11.76
C ASP A 44 5.65 -5.97 12.79
N SER A 45 5.76 -6.46 14.03
CA SER A 45 4.82 -6.12 15.10
C SER A 45 5.07 -4.77 15.75
N THR A 46 6.11 -4.04 15.34
CA THR A 46 6.40 -2.69 15.86
C THR A 46 5.97 -1.57 14.93
N ASP A 47 5.34 -1.88 13.80
CA ASP A 47 4.95 -0.90 12.80
C ASP A 47 3.46 -1.03 12.46
N LEU A 48 2.63 -0.24 13.13
CA LEU A 48 1.18 -0.22 12.91
C LEU A 48 0.81 0.09 11.44
N ASN A 49 1.68 0.80 10.71
CA ASN A 49 1.39 1.24 9.34
C ASN A 49 1.17 0.08 8.36
N VAL A 50 1.77 -1.08 8.62
CA VAL A 50 1.60 -2.28 7.76
C VAL A 50 0.14 -2.76 7.73
N SER A 51 -0.65 -2.45 8.77
CA SER A 51 -2.06 -2.84 8.85
C SER A 51 -2.96 -2.10 7.85
N TYR A 52 -2.56 -0.90 7.40
CA TYR A 52 -3.28 -0.17 6.35
C TYR A 52 -3.18 -0.87 4.99
N ASN A 53 -1.99 -1.39 4.65
CA ASN A 53 -1.76 -2.10 3.38
C ASN A 53 -2.40 -3.49 3.41
N ASN A 54 -2.35 -4.16 4.55
CA ASN A 54 -2.93 -5.47 4.76
C ASN A 54 -3.50 -5.60 6.18
N PRO A 55 -4.84 -5.64 6.35
CA PRO A 55 -5.44 -5.69 7.69
C PRO A 55 -5.07 -6.95 8.47
N SER A 56 -4.73 -8.05 7.81
CA SER A 56 -4.27 -9.29 8.48
C SER A 56 -2.89 -9.16 9.14
N LEU A 57 -2.14 -8.09 8.86
CA LEU A 57 -0.86 -7.79 9.53
C LEU A 57 -1.02 -6.95 10.80
N LEU A 58 -2.25 -6.56 11.17
CA LEU A 58 -2.50 -6.03 12.51
C LEU A 58 -2.29 -7.16 13.52
N MET A 59 -1.27 -7.02 14.37
CA MET A 59 -0.82 -8.11 15.24
C MET A 59 -1.04 -7.83 16.72
N PRO A 60 -1.10 -8.86 17.58
CA PRO A 60 -1.26 -8.68 19.03
C PRO A 60 -0.16 -7.81 19.67
N GLY A 61 1.05 -7.83 19.11
CA GLY A 61 2.17 -6.99 19.56
C GLY A 61 1.97 -5.49 19.33
N MET A 62 0.96 -5.10 18.53
CA MET A 62 0.66 -3.71 18.21
C MET A 62 -0.33 -3.06 19.18
N LYS A 63 -0.73 -3.70 20.27
CA LYS A 63 -1.63 -3.08 21.25
C LYS A 63 -1.09 -1.72 21.73
N ASN A 64 -1.93 -0.70 21.79
CA ASN A 64 -1.60 0.66 22.25
C ASN A 64 -0.43 1.30 21.45
N MET A 65 -0.49 1.21 20.12
CA MET A 65 0.48 1.89 19.25
C MET A 65 -0.18 3.03 18.50
N LEU A 66 0.54 4.14 18.37
CA LEU A 66 0.16 5.28 17.57
C LEU A 66 1.09 5.35 16.35
N ALA A 67 0.55 5.68 15.18
CA ALA A 67 1.31 6.00 13.99
C ALA A 67 0.84 7.34 13.42
N LEU A 68 1.79 8.19 13.06
CA LEU A 68 1.57 9.50 12.45
C LEU A 68 2.49 9.64 11.25
N ASN A 69 1.92 9.91 10.09
CA ASN A 69 2.63 10.05 8.83
C ASN A 69 2.20 11.31 8.12
N TYR A 70 3.17 12.01 7.55
CA TYR A 70 2.95 13.23 6.81
C TYR A 70 3.75 13.22 5.51
N VAL A 71 3.10 13.71 4.46
CA VAL A 71 3.68 13.81 3.13
C VAL A 71 3.45 15.21 2.60
N ASN A 72 4.55 15.89 2.27
CA ASN A 72 4.49 17.08 1.45
C ASN A 72 4.57 16.63 -0.02
N TYR A 73 3.44 16.66 -0.70
CA TYR A 73 3.31 16.19 -2.07
C TYR A 73 3.51 17.33 -3.07
N PHE A 74 3.33 17.06 -4.36
CA PHE A 74 3.56 18.06 -5.40
C PHE A 74 2.45 19.11 -5.46
N ALA A 75 2.77 20.28 -6.03
CA ALA A 75 1.81 21.37 -6.31
C ALA A 75 1.01 21.87 -5.08
N GLY A 76 1.60 21.83 -3.88
CA GLY A 76 0.93 22.28 -2.66
C GLY A 76 0.00 21.26 -2.02
N THR A 77 -0.17 20.09 -2.65
CA THR A 77 -0.91 18.96 -2.10
C THR A 77 -0.20 18.40 -0.88
N LYS A 78 -0.97 18.07 0.16
CA LYS A 78 -0.47 17.48 1.40
C LYS A 78 -1.36 16.33 1.77
N TYR A 79 -0.80 15.23 2.22
CA TYR A 79 -1.61 14.12 2.68
C TYR A 79 -0.94 13.45 3.87
N GLY A 80 -1.70 12.68 4.62
CA GLY A 80 -1.22 12.07 5.85
C GLY A 80 -2.06 10.89 6.30
N TYR A 81 -1.49 10.18 7.26
CA TYR A 81 -2.16 9.06 7.92
C TYR A 81 -1.90 9.12 9.41
N ALA A 82 -2.96 9.03 10.20
CA ALA A 82 -2.88 8.88 11.65
C ALA A 82 -3.63 7.61 12.04
N ALA A 83 -3.05 6.77 12.89
CA ALA A 83 -3.69 5.55 13.35
C ALA A 83 -3.36 5.23 14.79
N TYR A 84 -4.32 4.60 15.47
CA TYR A 84 -4.18 4.11 16.81
C TYR A 84 -4.74 2.69 16.92
N SER A 85 -3.94 1.77 17.42
CA SER A 85 -4.37 0.43 17.79
C SER A 85 -4.58 0.35 19.29
N PHE A 86 -5.70 -0.24 19.70
CA PHE A 86 -6.10 -0.30 21.11
C PHE A 86 -6.25 -1.73 21.58
N GLY A 87 -5.98 -1.95 22.87
CA GLY A 87 -6.29 -3.21 23.51
C GLY A 87 -7.76 -3.30 23.88
N THR A 88 -8.38 -4.43 23.59
CA THR A 88 -9.79 -4.71 23.90
C THR A 88 -9.91 -6.13 24.45
N PRO A 89 -10.93 -6.43 25.27
CA PRO A 89 -11.22 -7.79 25.73
C PRO A 89 -11.86 -8.67 24.64
N LEU A 90 -12.31 -8.07 23.54
CA LEU A 90 -12.87 -8.78 22.40
C LEU A 90 -11.79 -9.59 21.68
N LEU A 91 -12.21 -10.66 21.00
CA LEU A 91 -11.32 -11.50 20.21
C LEU A 91 -10.74 -10.72 19.02
N GLY A 92 -9.42 -10.80 18.87
CA GLY A 92 -8.67 -10.18 17.78
C GLY A 92 -8.00 -8.87 18.16
N ASN A 93 -7.47 -8.19 17.15
CA ASN A 93 -6.77 -6.91 17.29
C ASN A 93 -7.56 -5.83 16.56
N PHE A 94 -7.58 -4.63 17.12
CA PHE A 94 -8.36 -3.52 16.60
C PHE A 94 -7.48 -2.28 16.43
N ALA A 95 -7.71 -1.55 15.33
CA ALA A 95 -7.14 -0.24 15.09
C ALA A 95 -8.14 0.67 14.39
N ILE A 96 -8.00 1.97 14.64
CA ILE A 96 -8.70 3.01 13.92
C ILE A 96 -7.67 3.97 13.33
N GLY A 97 -7.92 4.51 12.14
CA GLY A 97 -7.05 5.52 11.57
C GLY A 97 -7.75 6.42 10.57
N MET A 98 -7.17 7.58 10.29
CA MET A 98 -7.64 8.53 9.31
C MET A 98 -6.57 8.70 8.24
N HIS A 99 -6.94 8.42 6.98
CA HIS A 99 -6.13 8.75 5.80
C HIS A 99 -6.76 9.95 5.11
N TYR A 100 -5.97 10.96 4.79
CA TYR A 100 -6.49 12.23 4.30
C TYR A 100 -5.55 12.83 3.25
N ILE A 101 -6.13 13.49 2.26
CA ILE A 101 -5.45 14.34 1.29
C ILE A 101 -6.09 15.73 1.24
N ASN A 102 -5.24 16.75 1.15
CA ASN A 102 -5.56 18.14 0.85
C ASN A 102 -4.92 18.50 -0.49
N TYR A 103 -5.69 19.04 -1.42
CA TYR A 103 -5.20 19.45 -2.73
C TYR A 103 -4.62 20.87 -2.75
N GLY A 104 -4.53 21.53 -1.60
CA GLY A 104 -4.10 22.91 -1.46
C GLY A 104 -5.25 23.90 -1.58
N ASN A 105 -4.88 25.16 -1.73
CA ASN A 105 -5.81 26.26 -1.96
C ASN A 105 -5.73 26.68 -3.44
N PHE A 106 -6.89 26.80 -4.07
CA PHE A 106 -7.06 27.24 -5.44
C PHE A 106 -7.61 28.66 -5.44
N ILE A 107 -7.11 29.48 -6.36
CA ILE A 107 -7.65 30.81 -6.59
C ILE A 107 -8.88 30.66 -7.47
N GLU A 108 -10.02 31.17 -7.02
CA GLU A 108 -11.24 31.15 -7.80
C GLU A 108 -11.15 32.16 -8.96
N ALA A 109 -11.57 31.72 -10.15
CA ALA A 109 -11.64 32.54 -11.35
C ALA A 109 -12.96 32.32 -12.06
N LEU A 110 -13.56 33.42 -12.56
CA LEU A 110 -14.74 33.39 -13.40
C LEU A 110 -14.43 32.71 -14.75
N PRO A 111 -15.45 32.26 -15.51
CA PRO A 111 -15.25 31.63 -16.82
C PRO A 111 -14.48 32.48 -17.85
N ASN A 112 -14.43 33.80 -17.65
CA ASN A 112 -13.66 34.73 -18.47
C ASN A 112 -12.19 34.90 -18.00
N GLY A 113 -11.75 34.13 -17.00
CA GLY A 113 -10.40 34.15 -16.44
C GLY A 113 -10.14 35.23 -15.38
N VAL A 114 -11.13 36.05 -15.02
CA VAL A 114 -10.98 37.07 -13.98
C VAL A 114 -10.99 36.40 -12.61
N LYS A 115 -9.91 36.58 -11.84
CA LYS A 115 -9.79 36.09 -10.46
C LYS A 115 -10.79 36.83 -9.56
N THR A 116 -11.58 36.10 -8.77
CA THR A 116 -12.59 36.68 -7.87
C THR A 116 -11.95 37.26 -6.60
N GLY A 117 -10.72 36.85 -6.28
CA GLY A 117 -10.03 37.17 -5.03
C GLY A 117 -10.37 36.23 -3.87
N ALA A 118 -11.34 35.32 -4.05
CA ALA A 118 -11.59 34.24 -3.11
C ALA A 118 -10.75 33.00 -3.44
N ASN A 119 -10.62 32.12 -2.46
CA ASN A 119 -9.97 30.83 -2.62
C ASN A 119 -10.94 29.71 -2.25
N PHE A 120 -10.81 28.57 -2.91
CA PHE A 120 -11.47 27.33 -2.51
C PHE A 120 -10.44 26.24 -2.23
N ASN A 121 -10.86 25.17 -1.57
CA ASN A 121 -10.03 24.02 -1.29
C ASN A 121 -10.73 22.73 -1.71
N ALA A 122 -9.94 21.67 -1.77
CA ALA A 122 -10.39 20.32 -2.04
C ALA A 122 -9.70 19.37 -1.07
N ALA A 123 -10.45 18.40 -0.53
CA ALA A 123 -9.95 17.44 0.42
C ALA A 123 -10.76 16.14 0.42
N GLU A 124 -10.08 15.04 0.72
CA GLU A 124 -10.70 13.72 0.85
C GLU A 124 -10.22 13.01 2.11
N TYR A 125 -11.08 12.17 2.66
CA TYR A 125 -10.92 11.51 3.95
C TYR A 125 -11.38 10.06 3.88
N ALA A 126 -10.60 9.15 4.46
CA ALA A 126 -10.97 7.75 4.67
C ALA A 126 -10.74 7.36 6.13
N LEU A 127 -11.83 7.03 6.82
CA LEU A 127 -11.77 6.49 8.18
C LEU A 127 -11.53 4.98 8.10
N ASN A 128 -10.38 4.50 8.52
CA ASN A 128 -10.01 3.09 8.52
C ASN A 128 -10.39 2.46 9.86
N MET A 129 -11.25 1.44 9.83
CA MET A 129 -11.60 0.62 10.98
C MET A 129 -11.10 -0.79 10.73
N ILE A 130 -9.97 -1.13 11.36
CA ILE A 130 -9.22 -2.35 11.08
C ILE A 130 -9.44 -3.35 12.20
N TRP A 131 -9.81 -4.57 11.81
CA TRP A 131 -9.86 -5.72 12.68
C TRP A 131 -9.05 -6.88 12.09
N SER A 132 -8.46 -7.69 12.96
CA SER A 132 -7.73 -8.89 12.55
C SER A 132 -7.77 -9.97 13.60
N ASN A 133 -7.56 -11.21 13.18
CA ASN A 133 -7.32 -12.33 14.07
C ASN A 133 -6.32 -13.32 13.45
N GLU A 134 -5.75 -14.18 14.29
CA GLU A 134 -4.83 -15.21 13.86
C GLU A 134 -5.26 -16.59 14.36
N TYR A 135 -5.21 -17.57 13.46
CA TYR A 135 -5.36 -18.97 13.78
C TYR A 135 -3.99 -19.65 13.79
N LYS A 136 -3.70 -20.37 14.89
CA LYS A 136 -2.46 -21.14 15.07
C LYS A 136 -2.78 -22.61 14.90
N PHE A 137 -2.22 -23.22 13.86
CA PHE A 137 -2.41 -24.64 13.62
C PHE A 137 -1.11 -25.42 13.84
N LYS A 138 -1.27 -26.60 14.43
CA LYS A 138 -0.19 -27.58 14.61
C LYS A 138 0.10 -28.20 13.26
N TYR A 139 1.38 -28.26 12.88
CA TYR A 139 1.81 -28.87 11.64
C TYR A 139 2.83 -29.97 11.92
N ASN A 140 2.58 -31.18 11.41
CA ASN A 140 3.50 -32.29 11.49
C ASN A 140 4.32 -32.37 10.19
N LYS A 141 5.63 -32.66 10.28
CA LYS A 141 6.50 -32.71 9.10
C LYS A 141 6.11 -33.85 8.14
N LYS A 142 5.55 -34.93 8.68
CA LYS A 142 5.01 -36.07 7.92
C LYS A 142 3.82 -35.74 7.03
N ASP A 143 3.08 -34.67 7.32
CA ASP A 143 1.87 -34.30 6.58
C ASP A 143 2.20 -33.40 5.36
N SER A 144 3.49 -33.22 5.06
CA SER A 144 3.95 -32.48 3.90
C SER A 144 3.79 -33.29 2.61
N LEU A 145 3.37 -32.62 1.52
CA LEU A 145 3.32 -33.21 0.19
C LEU A 145 4.68 -33.77 -0.29
N TRP A 146 5.77 -33.31 0.31
CA TRP A 146 7.16 -33.71 0.04
C TRP A 146 7.81 -34.50 1.18
N ALA A 147 7.03 -35.01 2.14
CA ALA A 147 7.57 -35.78 3.26
C ALA A 147 8.24 -37.08 2.77
N THR A 148 9.40 -37.38 3.33
CA THR A 148 10.14 -38.63 3.09
C THR A 148 9.83 -39.65 4.19
N SER A 149 9.97 -40.95 3.91
CA SER A 149 9.77 -42.04 4.88
C SER A 149 10.59 -41.89 6.17
N ASN A 150 11.68 -41.12 6.13
CA ASN A 150 12.56 -40.87 7.27
C ASN A 150 12.13 -39.68 8.14
N ASP A 151 11.10 -38.91 7.75
CA ASP A 151 10.62 -37.78 8.54
C ASP A 151 9.85 -38.26 9.77
N SER A 152 10.24 -37.79 10.97
CA SER A 152 9.60 -38.18 12.24
C SER A 152 8.31 -37.40 12.51
N ALA A 153 7.33 -38.02 13.19
CA ALA A 153 6.01 -37.46 13.51
C ALA A 153 6.02 -36.46 14.68
N ARG A 154 7.03 -35.60 14.80
CA ARG A 154 7.05 -34.58 15.87
C ARG A 154 6.26 -33.34 15.43
N VAL A 155 5.28 -32.94 16.24
CA VAL A 155 4.67 -31.59 16.17
C VAL A 155 5.78 -30.57 16.49
N LEU A 156 6.32 -29.97 15.44
CA LEU A 156 7.59 -29.23 15.52
C LEU A 156 7.39 -27.71 15.67
N SER A 157 6.23 -27.15 15.28
CA SER A 157 5.88 -25.74 15.49
C SER A 157 4.45 -25.41 15.06
N HIS A 158 3.98 -24.21 15.44
CA HIS A 158 2.72 -23.62 15.00
C HIS A 158 2.94 -22.80 13.72
N ARG A 159 2.21 -23.13 12.66
CA ARG A 159 2.02 -22.22 11.51
C ARG A 159 0.92 -21.23 11.88
N ARG A 160 0.99 -20.00 11.36
CA ARG A 160 -0.01 -18.95 11.65
C ARG A 160 -0.69 -18.55 10.36
N LEU A 161 -2.01 -18.53 10.38
CA LEU A 161 -2.85 -17.93 9.36
C LEU A 161 -3.55 -16.74 9.99
N ALA A 162 -3.17 -15.53 9.59
CA ALA A 162 -3.86 -14.33 10.00
C ALA A 162 -4.83 -13.89 8.91
N TYR A 163 -5.95 -13.32 9.32
CA TYR A 163 -6.94 -12.73 8.44
C TYR A 163 -7.45 -11.43 9.07
N GLY A 164 -7.90 -10.51 8.24
CA GLY A 164 -8.34 -9.21 8.72
C GLY A 164 -9.23 -8.47 7.73
N VAL A 165 -9.94 -7.49 8.25
CA VAL A 165 -10.87 -6.61 7.53
C VAL A 165 -10.55 -5.16 7.87
N ASN A 166 -10.60 -4.28 6.88
CA ASN A 166 -10.57 -2.83 7.08
C ASN A 166 -11.81 -2.21 6.45
N LEU A 167 -12.68 -1.58 7.23
CA LEU A 167 -13.83 -0.84 6.72
C LEU A 167 -13.49 0.65 6.57
N LYS A 168 -13.82 1.24 5.43
CA LYS A 168 -13.47 2.61 5.04
C LYS A 168 -14.67 3.41 4.54
N PRO A 169 -15.41 4.11 5.43
CA PRO A 169 -16.23 5.23 5.01
C PRO A 169 -15.35 6.32 4.40
N LEU A 170 -15.79 6.83 3.25
CA LEU A 170 -15.06 7.79 2.43
C LEU A 170 -15.88 9.08 2.34
N PHE A 171 -15.21 10.22 2.45
CA PHE A 171 -15.78 11.52 2.19
C PHE A 171 -14.84 12.33 1.32
N SER A 172 -15.36 12.85 0.21
CA SER A 172 -14.66 13.74 -0.69
C SER A 172 -15.42 15.04 -0.82
N SER A 173 -14.69 16.16 -0.78
CA SER A 173 -15.21 17.51 -0.97
C SER A 173 -14.28 18.27 -1.91
N PHE A 174 -14.83 18.69 -3.05
CA PHE A 174 -14.18 19.56 -4.02
C PHE A 174 -14.98 20.86 -4.11
N GLU A 175 -14.57 21.87 -3.32
CA GLU A 175 -15.34 23.10 -3.13
C GLU A 175 -16.80 22.82 -2.75
N SER A 176 -17.72 22.93 -3.71
CA SER A 176 -19.17 22.74 -3.54
C SER A 176 -19.63 21.30 -3.82
N TYR A 177 -18.81 20.50 -4.50
CA TYR A 177 -19.13 19.13 -4.88
C TYR A 177 -18.71 18.15 -3.79
N GLN A 178 -19.63 17.29 -3.36
CA GLN A 178 -19.38 16.34 -2.27
C GLN A 178 -19.79 14.93 -2.66
N SER A 179 -19.00 13.96 -2.23
CA SER A 179 -19.28 12.55 -2.48
C SER A 179 -18.96 11.70 -1.25
N LEU A 180 -19.91 10.83 -0.89
CA LEU A 180 -19.76 9.82 0.14
C LEU A 180 -19.56 8.45 -0.52
N GLY A 181 -18.63 7.68 0.01
CA GLY A 181 -18.32 6.35 -0.48
C GLY A 181 -18.10 5.38 0.66
N ILE A 182 -18.07 4.09 0.32
CA ILE A 182 -17.70 3.04 1.27
C ILE A 182 -16.84 2.01 0.57
N ALA A 183 -15.77 1.60 1.23
CA ALA A 183 -14.87 0.56 0.76
C ALA A 183 -14.47 -0.38 1.89
N ALA A 184 -14.06 -1.60 1.54
CA ALA A 184 -13.52 -2.58 2.47
C ALA A 184 -12.25 -3.23 1.90
N ASP A 185 -11.30 -3.54 2.78
CA ASP A 185 -10.15 -4.40 2.46
C ASP A 185 -10.28 -5.73 3.20
N LEU A 186 -9.97 -6.84 2.52
CA LEU A 186 -9.87 -8.17 3.09
C LEU A 186 -8.43 -8.65 2.94
N GLY A 187 -7.81 -9.05 4.06
CA GLY A 187 -6.44 -9.54 4.08
C GLY A 187 -6.35 -10.97 4.58
N LEU A 188 -5.48 -11.76 3.96
CA LEU A 188 -5.09 -13.09 4.40
C LEU A 188 -3.57 -13.18 4.37
N SER A 189 -2.95 -13.59 5.48
CA SER A 189 -1.49 -13.75 5.59
C SER A 189 -1.12 -15.09 6.19
N TYR A 190 -0.22 -15.77 5.52
CA TYR A 190 0.36 -17.03 5.93
C TYR A 190 1.80 -16.82 6.40
N PHE A 191 2.10 -17.21 7.64
CA PHE A 191 3.43 -17.08 8.24
C PHE A 191 4.11 -18.44 8.31
N SER A 192 5.34 -18.50 7.80
CA SER A 192 6.22 -19.66 7.95
C SER A 192 6.52 -19.95 9.42
N ARG A 193 6.97 -21.19 9.68
CA ARG A 193 7.36 -21.66 11.01
C ARG A 193 8.40 -20.77 11.71
N SER A 194 9.37 -20.25 10.96
CA SER A 194 10.43 -19.39 11.49
C SER A 194 10.01 -17.92 11.60
N GLY A 195 8.84 -17.56 11.06
CA GLY A 195 8.39 -16.16 10.94
C GLY A 195 9.23 -15.33 9.96
N LEU A 196 10.12 -15.99 9.19
CA LEU A 196 11.02 -15.35 8.25
C LEU A 196 10.36 -15.13 6.88
N THR A 197 9.54 -16.09 6.45
CA THR A 197 8.74 -16.00 5.22
C THR A 197 7.30 -15.66 5.56
N VAL A 198 6.73 -14.71 4.83
CA VAL A 198 5.29 -14.39 4.86
C VAL A 198 4.77 -14.31 3.44
N THR A 199 3.58 -14.86 3.24
CA THR A 199 2.83 -14.75 1.99
C THR A 199 1.47 -14.16 2.29
N SER A 200 1.02 -13.21 1.49
CA SER A 200 -0.22 -12.49 1.72
C SER A 200 -1.04 -12.37 0.44
N LEU A 201 -2.36 -12.45 0.58
CA LEU A 201 -3.34 -12.11 -0.44
C LEU A 201 -4.22 -11.01 0.14
N VAL A 202 -4.41 -9.93 -0.61
CA VAL A 202 -5.24 -8.80 -0.18
C VAL A 202 -6.18 -8.41 -1.31
N LEU A 203 -7.46 -8.27 -0.97
CA LEU A 203 -8.45 -7.61 -1.80
C LEU A 203 -8.66 -6.22 -1.22
N ARG A 204 -8.16 -5.19 -1.89
CA ARG A 204 -8.26 -3.80 -1.45
C ARG A 204 -9.40 -3.07 -2.14
N ASN A 205 -9.99 -2.13 -1.43
CA ASN A 205 -10.93 -1.14 -1.92
C ASN A 205 -12.19 -1.76 -2.58
N ILE A 206 -12.71 -2.88 -2.05
CA ILE A 206 -14.00 -3.43 -2.47
C ILE A 206 -15.09 -2.45 -2.02
N GLY A 207 -15.75 -1.76 -2.95
CA GLY A 207 -16.65 -0.69 -2.56
C GLY A 207 -17.39 0.00 -3.71
N THR A 208 -18.13 1.05 -3.35
CA THR A 208 -18.87 1.89 -4.28
C THR A 208 -19.09 3.31 -3.73
N GLN A 209 -19.37 4.26 -4.62
CA GLN A 209 -19.91 5.57 -4.24
C GLN A 209 -21.35 5.40 -3.74
N ILE A 210 -21.65 6.00 -2.58
CA ILE A 210 -22.99 6.11 -2.03
C ILE A 210 -23.70 7.32 -2.66
N THR A 211 -23.02 8.46 -2.68
CA THR A 211 -23.48 9.69 -3.34
C THR A 211 -22.49 10.12 -4.41
N THR A 212 -22.99 10.69 -5.49
CA THR A 212 -22.18 11.29 -6.54
C THR A 212 -21.92 12.77 -6.25
N TYR A 213 -20.96 13.35 -6.95
CA TYR A 213 -20.56 14.75 -6.75
C TYR A 213 -21.64 15.77 -7.15
N TYR A 214 -22.50 15.43 -8.11
CA TYR A 214 -23.61 16.24 -8.58
C TYR A 214 -24.80 15.36 -8.98
N ASP A 215 -25.98 15.97 -9.03
CA ASP A 215 -27.23 15.29 -9.36
C ASP A 215 -27.24 14.78 -10.81
N GLY A 216 -27.67 13.54 -11.01
CA GLY A 216 -27.72 12.90 -12.32
C GLY A 216 -26.37 12.39 -12.84
N ALA A 217 -25.29 12.50 -12.05
CA ALA A 217 -24.02 11.86 -12.36
C ALA A 217 -24.10 10.33 -12.24
N ASP A 218 -23.31 9.64 -13.04
CA ASP A 218 -23.10 8.21 -12.89
C ASP A 218 -22.18 7.92 -11.71
N ARG A 219 -22.35 6.74 -11.08
CA ARG A 219 -21.43 6.27 -10.05
C ARG A 219 -20.13 5.81 -10.69
N GLU A 220 -19.05 6.42 -10.25
CA GLU A 220 -17.70 6.06 -10.65
C GLU A 220 -17.20 4.85 -9.85
N LYS A 221 -16.29 4.09 -10.46
CA LYS A 221 -15.66 2.94 -9.79
C LYS A 221 -14.71 3.43 -8.70
N ILE A 222 -14.55 2.63 -7.65
CA ILE A 222 -13.49 2.80 -6.65
C ILE A 222 -12.27 1.97 -7.12
N PRO A 223 -11.02 2.36 -6.81
CA PRO A 223 -9.81 1.66 -7.23
C PRO A 223 -9.63 0.29 -6.56
N PHE A 224 -10.50 -0.67 -6.91
CA PHE A 224 -10.44 -2.05 -6.46
C PHE A 224 -9.15 -2.71 -6.92
N ASP A 225 -8.47 -3.41 -6.00
CA ASP A 225 -7.17 -4.01 -6.28
C ASP A 225 -6.96 -5.38 -5.63
N ILE A 226 -6.57 -6.37 -6.42
CA ILE A 226 -6.19 -7.70 -5.96
C ILE A 226 -4.67 -7.79 -5.95
N GLN A 227 -4.11 -8.11 -4.79
CA GLN A 227 -2.67 -8.14 -4.57
C GLN A 227 -2.20 -9.45 -3.96
N PHE A 228 -1.06 -9.95 -4.43
CA PHE A 228 -0.35 -11.07 -3.85
C PHE A 228 1.07 -10.65 -3.47
N GLY A 229 1.50 -10.93 -2.25
CA GLY A 229 2.81 -10.50 -1.77
C GLY A 229 3.55 -11.61 -1.05
N VAL A 230 4.87 -11.56 -1.12
CA VAL A 230 5.77 -12.41 -0.37
C VAL A 230 6.90 -11.59 0.23
N SER A 231 7.30 -11.91 1.46
CA SER A 231 8.53 -11.41 2.02
C SER A 231 9.36 -12.55 2.62
N GLN A 232 10.67 -12.39 2.57
CA GLN A 232 11.64 -13.33 3.10
C GLN A 232 12.73 -12.58 3.84
N LYS A 233 12.79 -12.76 5.16
CA LYS A 233 13.94 -12.37 5.98
C LYS A 233 14.97 -13.51 5.96
N LEU A 234 16.24 -13.18 5.77
CA LEU A 234 17.31 -14.17 5.82
C LEU A 234 17.64 -14.53 7.28
N GLN A 235 17.91 -15.81 7.55
CA GLN A 235 18.22 -16.27 8.91
C GLN A 235 19.62 -15.83 9.36
N HIS A 236 20.58 -15.80 8.44
CA HIS A 236 22.01 -15.56 8.71
C HIS A 236 22.52 -14.23 8.16
N ALA A 237 21.66 -13.43 7.53
CA ALA A 237 22.00 -12.11 7.02
C ALA A 237 20.95 -11.09 7.47
N PRO A 238 21.34 -9.85 7.77
CA PRO A 238 20.44 -8.80 8.24
C PRO A 238 19.63 -8.20 7.07
N ILE A 239 19.07 -9.04 6.18
CA ILE A 239 18.39 -8.60 4.97
C ILE A 239 16.99 -9.22 4.94
N ARG A 240 16.01 -8.42 4.53
CA ARG A 240 14.67 -8.86 4.15
C ARG A 240 14.38 -8.43 2.73
N PHE A 241 13.90 -9.35 1.92
CA PHE A 241 13.34 -9.07 0.60
C PHE A 241 11.82 -9.06 0.68
N ALA A 242 11.19 -8.23 -0.13
CA ALA A 242 9.76 -8.15 -0.30
C ALA A 242 9.42 -7.99 -1.78
N ALA A 243 8.37 -8.68 -2.21
CA ALA A 243 7.83 -8.56 -3.55
C ALA A 243 6.31 -8.56 -3.44
N THR A 244 5.66 -7.60 -4.09
CA THR A 244 4.21 -7.52 -4.19
C THR A 244 3.82 -7.44 -5.66
N MET A 245 2.89 -8.30 -6.06
CA MET A 245 2.18 -8.21 -7.32
C MET A 245 0.85 -7.49 -7.09
N GLN A 246 0.64 -6.38 -7.77
CA GLN A 246 -0.57 -5.55 -7.67
C GLN A 246 -1.40 -5.63 -8.96
N HIS A 247 -2.65 -5.18 -8.93
CA HIS A 247 -3.55 -5.16 -10.10
C HIS A 247 -3.80 -6.53 -10.75
N LEU A 248 -3.83 -7.60 -9.95
CA LEU A 248 -3.99 -8.97 -10.47
C LEU A 248 -5.33 -9.22 -11.19
N GLN A 249 -6.32 -8.37 -10.95
CA GLN A 249 -7.62 -8.37 -11.64
C GLN A 249 -7.56 -7.86 -13.10
N LYS A 250 -6.49 -7.15 -13.49
CA LYS A 250 -6.34 -6.56 -14.84
C LYS A 250 -4.95 -6.85 -15.36
N TRP A 251 -4.77 -7.89 -16.18
CA TRP A 251 -3.44 -8.29 -16.67
C TRP A 251 -2.74 -7.26 -17.57
N ASP A 252 -3.51 -6.46 -18.31
CA ASP A 252 -2.93 -5.41 -19.15
C ASP A 252 -3.08 -4.04 -18.50
N LEU A 253 -1.98 -3.52 -17.97
CA LEU A 253 -1.92 -2.21 -17.32
C LEU A 253 -1.48 -1.10 -18.28
N ALA A 254 -0.90 -1.44 -19.44
CA ALA A 254 -0.30 -0.47 -20.34
C ALA A 254 -1.27 -0.02 -21.43
N LYS A 255 -1.07 1.19 -21.96
CA LYS A 255 -1.68 1.60 -23.23
C LYS A 255 -0.80 1.11 -24.37
N ALA A 256 -1.42 0.57 -25.42
CA ALA A 256 -0.69 0.24 -26.63
C ALA A 256 -0.04 1.50 -27.19
N GLU A 257 1.27 1.45 -27.43
CA GLU A 257 2.00 2.58 -27.99
C GLU A 257 1.72 2.68 -29.48
N GLU A 258 1.47 3.90 -29.98
CA GLU A 258 1.39 4.17 -31.40
C GLU A 258 2.78 4.11 -32.02
N ASP A 259 3.02 3.10 -32.82
CA ASP A 259 4.23 3.01 -33.64
C ASP A 259 3.97 3.75 -34.97
N LYS A 260 4.63 4.90 -35.12
CA LYS A 260 4.59 5.73 -36.34
C LYS A 260 5.72 5.37 -37.32
N THR A 261 6.32 4.19 -37.20
CA THR A 261 7.39 3.74 -38.10
C THR A 261 6.79 3.17 -39.40
N GLY A 262 6.21 4.04 -40.22
CA GLY A 262 5.63 3.72 -41.54
C GLY A 262 4.40 4.56 -41.91
N SER A 263 3.85 4.36 -43.11
CA SER A 263 2.60 4.97 -43.59
C SER A 263 1.32 4.39 -42.94
N THR A 264 1.47 3.47 -41.98
CA THR A 264 0.39 2.85 -41.21
C THR A 264 0.69 2.95 -39.72
N ILE A 265 -0.30 3.36 -38.94
CA ILE A 265 -0.23 3.38 -37.47
C ILE A 265 -0.37 1.94 -36.99
N VAL A 266 0.66 1.39 -36.36
CA VAL A 266 0.61 0.06 -35.73
C VAL A 266 0.62 0.23 -34.22
N TYR A 267 -0.37 -0.33 -33.53
CA TYR A 267 -0.41 -0.34 -32.07
C TYR A 267 0.44 -1.48 -31.54
N LYS A 268 1.49 -1.17 -30.78
CA LYS A 268 2.38 -2.17 -30.18
C LYS A 268 2.02 -2.40 -28.72
N GLU A 269 1.58 -3.61 -28.41
CA GLU A 269 1.38 -4.05 -27.04
C GLU A 269 2.69 -4.50 -26.38
N ASP A 270 2.71 -4.41 -25.05
CA ASP A 270 3.79 -4.97 -24.26
C ASP A 270 3.82 -6.50 -24.34
N ASN A 271 5.02 -7.09 -24.28
CA ASN A 271 5.16 -8.55 -24.21
C ASN A 271 4.81 -9.08 -22.81
N PHE A 272 4.68 -10.41 -22.67
CA PHE A 272 4.36 -11.06 -21.40
C PHE A 272 5.26 -10.60 -20.25
N THR A 273 6.58 -10.53 -20.46
CA THR A 273 7.54 -10.13 -19.43
C THR A 273 7.31 -8.69 -18.96
N LYS A 274 7.06 -7.75 -19.88
CA LYS A 274 6.75 -6.36 -19.53
C LYS A 274 5.42 -6.25 -18.81
N LYS A 275 4.36 -6.93 -19.29
CA LYS A 275 3.06 -6.98 -18.61
C LYS A 275 3.23 -7.49 -17.18
N PHE A 276 3.89 -8.65 -17.00
CA PHE A 276 4.23 -9.21 -15.68
C PHE A 276 5.00 -8.23 -14.79
N LEU A 277 6.06 -7.59 -15.30
CA LEU A 277 6.88 -6.67 -14.52
C LEU A 277 6.09 -5.43 -14.08
N ARG A 278 5.11 -4.95 -14.85
CA ARG A 278 4.23 -3.84 -14.42
C ARG A 278 3.41 -4.20 -13.18
N HIS A 279 3.14 -5.47 -12.93
CA HIS A 279 2.50 -5.87 -11.68
C HIS A 279 3.46 -5.86 -10.49
N LEU A 280 4.78 -5.83 -10.71
CA LEU A 280 5.77 -6.15 -9.69
C LEU A 280 6.34 -4.91 -8.98
N VAL A 281 6.22 -4.93 -7.65
CA VAL A 281 6.85 -3.98 -6.72
C VAL A 281 7.86 -4.72 -5.85
N LEU A 282 9.12 -4.34 -5.94
CA LEU A 282 10.22 -4.95 -5.20
C LEU A 282 10.71 -4.05 -4.07
N GLY A 283 11.07 -4.65 -2.95
CA GLY A 283 11.60 -3.97 -1.78
C GLY A 283 12.71 -4.78 -1.11
N VAL A 284 13.69 -4.09 -0.53
CA VAL A 284 14.75 -4.66 0.28
C VAL A 284 14.93 -3.82 1.56
N GLU A 285 14.99 -4.49 2.71
CA GLU A 285 15.37 -3.89 3.99
C GLU A 285 16.71 -4.48 4.44
N LEU A 286 17.71 -3.62 4.61
CA LEU A 286 18.90 -3.93 5.39
C LEU A 286 18.62 -3.54 6.85
N LEU A 287 18.92 -4.44 7.76
CA LEU A 287 18.61 -4.36 9.19
C LEU A 287 19.90 -4.43 10.03
N PRO A 288 20.85 -3.48 9.92
CA PRO A 288 22.16 -3.59 10.58
C PRO A 288 22.05 -3.75 12.11
N SER A 289 21.00 -3.21 12.71
CA SER A 289 20.69 -3.37 14.13
C SER A 289 19.18 -3.39 14.38
N PRO A 290 18.72 -3.77 15.58
CA PRO A 290 17.30 -3.63 15.96
C PRO A 290 16.79 -2.19 15.98
N ASN A 291 17.70 -1.21 15.93
CA ASN A 291 17.40 0.22 16.10
C ASN A 291 17.64 1.03 14.83
N PHE A 292 18.18 0.44 13.76
CA PHE A 292 18.48 1.14 12.53
C PHE A 292 18.22 0.26 11.32
N THR A 293 17.62 0.85 10.28
CA THR A 293 17.20 0.16 9.07
C THR A 293 17.47 1.05 7.86
N ILE A 294 17.91 0.44 6.76
CA ILE A 294 18.05 1.08 5.45
C ILE A 294 17.17 0.32 4.47
N ARG A 295 16.51 1.03 3.58
CA ARG A 295 15.51 0.48 2.68
C ARG A 295 15.72 0.98 1.27
N GLY A 296 15.45 0.10 0.30
CA GLY A 296 15.38 0.43 -1.10
C GLY A 296 14.21 -0.29 -1.75
N GLY A 297 13.67 0.29 -2.81
CA GLY A 297 12.56 -0.30 -3.54
C GLY A 297 12.53 0.11 -5.00
N TYR A 298 11.87 -0.73 -5.79
CA TYR A 298 11.69 -0.53 -7.22
C TYR A 298 10.27 -0.87 -7.64
N ASN A 299 9.61 0.08 -8.30
CA ASN A 299 8.29 -0.08 -8.89
C ASN A 299 8.40 0.07 -10.41
N TYR A 300 8.27 -1.05 -11.12
CA TYR A 300 8.46 -1.08 -12.58
C TYR A 300 7.35 -0.33 -13.31
N GLN A 301 6.09 -0.44 -12.86
CA GLN A 301 4.96 0.28 -13.45
C GLN A 301 5.21 1.78 -13.43
N MET A 302 5.53 2.33 -12.26
CA MET A 302 5.83 3.75 -12.10
C MET A 302 6.99 4.18 -13.01
N ARG A 303 8.02 3.34 -13.15
CA ARG A 303 9.14 3.62 -14.06
C ARG A 303 8.68 3.72 -15.51
N GLN A 304 7.78 2.85 -15.97
CA GLN A 304 7.31 2.88 -17.36
C GLN A 304 6.29 3.99 -17.62
N GLU A 305 5.41 4.29 -16.67
CA GLU A 305 4.32 5.27 -16.87
C GLU A 305 4.79 6.72 -16.67
N LEU A 306 5.75 6.95 -15.78
CA LEU A 306 6.18 8.30 -15.38
C LEU A 306 7.62 8.61 -15.84
N GLY A 307 8.32 7.63 -16.41
CA GLY A 307 9.62 7.83 -17.04
C GLY A 307 9.48 8.43 -18.43
N MET A 308 10.34 9.39 -18.78
CA MET A 308 10.41 9.90 -20.15
C MET A 308 11.58 9.24 -20.89
N LYS A 309 11.35 8.85 -22.15
CA LYS A 309 12.37 8.19 -23.00
C LYS A 309 13.63 9.05 -23.18
N GLU A 310 13.48 10.38 -23.10
CA GLU A 310 14.54 11.36 -23.39
C GLU A 310 15.32 11.84 -22.15
N VAL A 311 14.84 11.56 -20.93
CA VAL A 311 15.47 12.03 -19.69
C VAL A 311 15.82 10.86 -18.78
N MET A 312 17.11 10.68 -18.52
CA MET A 312 17.60 9.76 -17.49
C MET A 312 17.04 10.18 -16.12
N SER A 313 16.19 9.32 -15.55
CA SER A 313 15.51 9.58 -14.29
C SER A 313 15.60 8.40 -13.33
N THR A 314 15.51 8.68 -12.03
CA THR A 314 15.41 7.68 -10.95
C THR A 314 13.95 7.38 -10.57
N VAL A 315 12.98 7.82 -11.38
CA VAL A 315 11.56 7.43 -11.24
C VAL A 315 11.42 5.91 -11.08
N GLY A 316 10.47 5.50 -10.25
CA GLY A 316 10.27 4.09 -9.88
C GLY A 316 11.26 3.55 -8.85
N PHE A 317 12.42 4.18 -8.63
CA PHE A 317 13.29 3.87 -7.50
C PHE A 317 12.89 4.67 -6.26
N SER A 318 13.04 4.03 -5.11
CA SER A 318 12.77 4.60 -3.81
C SER A 318 13.81 4.15 -2.79
N TRP A 319 14.01 4.96 -1.76
CA TRP A 319 14.93 4.66 -0.69
C TRP A 319 14.47 5.31 0.61
N GLY A 320 15.02 4.85 1.71
CA GLY A 320 14.72 5.42 3.01
C GLY A 320 15.48 4.76 4.12
N PHE A 321 15.28 5.26 5.33
CA PHE A 321 15.87 4.71 6.53
C PHE A 321 14.89 4.86 7.69
N GLY A 322 15.14 4.10 8.75
CA GLY A 322 14.37 4.20 9.97
C GLY A 322 15.26 3.96 11.15
N PHE A 323 14.99 4.67 12.24
CA PHE A 323 15.67 4.47 13.50
C PHE A 323 14.70 4.44 14.66
N LYS A 324 15.04 3.66 15.68
CA LYS A 324 14.23 3.46 16.88
C LYS A 324 14.98 3.94 18.11
N ILE A 325 14.34 4.82 18.89
CA ILE A 325 14.85 5.35 20.14
C ILE A 325 13.79 5.15 21.22
N SER A 326 14.08 4.29 22.20
CA SER A 326 13.11 3.92 23.24
C SER A 326 11.78 3.46 22.61
N ARG A 327 10.69 4.11 22.95
CA ARG A 327 9.33 3.87 22.45
C ARG A 327 9.00 4.49 21.09
N PHE A 328 9.89 5.31 20.52
CA PHE A 328 9.68 6.02 19.26
C PHE A 328 10.39 5.31 18.11
N GLN A 329 9.71 5.22 16.97
CA GLN A 329 10.27 4.77 15.71
C GLN A 329 10.06 5.86 14.66
N PHE A 330 11.16 6.43 14.18
CA PHE A 330 11.19 7.44 13.15
C PHE A 330 11.55 6.77 11.82
N ASN A 331 10.84 7.10 10.76
CA ASN A 331 11.18 6.66 9.42
C ASN A 331 11.11 7.85 8.45
N TYR A 332 12.04 7.84 7.52
CA TYR A 332 12.08 8.75 6.39
C TYR A 332 12.13 7.94 5.10
N GLY A 333 11.33 8.33 4.12
CA GLY A 333 11.26 7.69 2.82
C GLY A 333 11.20 8.74 1.73
N SER A 334 11.94 8.50 0.64
CA SER A 334 11.95 9.34 -0.55
C SER A 334 11.67 8.48 -1.77
N THR A 335 10.75 8.95 -2.59
CA THR A 335 10.29 8.25 -3.80
C THR A 335 9.94 9.28 -4.86
N ARG A 336 10.26 8.99 -6.12
CA ARG A 336 9.94 9.88 -7.24
C ARG A 336 8.67 9.39 -7.93
N PHE A 337 7.54 9.99 -7.56
CA PHE A 337 6.21 9.75 -8.15
C PHE A 337 5.87 10.65 -9.34
N HIS A 338 6.70 11.66 -9.66
CA HIS A 338 6.49 12.54 -10.81
C HIS A 338 7.82 13.17 -11.25
N LEU A 339 7.91 13.63 -12.51
CA LEU A 339 9.10 14.30 -13.05
C LEU A 339 9.48 15.57 -12.26
N ALA A 340 8.47 16.24 -11.69
CA ALA A 340 8.61 17.50 -10.97
C ALA A 340 9.36 17.39 -9.63
N GLY A 341 9.57 16.19 -9.09
CA GLY A 341 10.37 16.01 -7.87
C GLY A 341 10.11 14.72 -7.09
N SER A 342 10.94 14.50 -6.07
CA SER A 342 10.73 13.43 -5.09
C SER A 342 9.64 13.83 -4.08
N SER A 343 8.73 12.91 -3.79
CA SER A 343 7.87 12.98 -2.62
C SER A 343 8.64 12.47 -1.40
N ASN A 344 8.63 13.24 -0.33
CA ASN A 344 9.32 12.92 0.92
C ASN A 344 8.29 12.70 2.02
N ILE A 345 8.47 11.60 2.74
CA ILE A 345 7.51 11.11 3.71
C ILE A 345 8.21 10.94 5.04
N ILE A 346 7.58 11.48 6.08
CA ILE A 346 8.03 11.35 7.46
C ILE A 346 6.99 10.55 8.21
N SER A 347 7.44 9.54 8.93
CA SER A 347 6.61 8.68 9.76
C SER A 347 7.16 8.59 11.17
N VAL A 348 6.28 8.73 12.14
CA VAL A 348 6.56 8.54 13.56
C VAL A 348 5.59 7.49 14.09
N ALA A 349 6.13 6.41 14.64
CA ALA A 349 5.35 5.45 15.40
C ALA A 349 5.76 5.47 16.87
N LEU A 350 4.80 5.28 17.75
CA LEU A 350 4.96 5.32 19.19
C LEU A 350 4.31 4.09 19.83
N ASN A 351 5.05 3.37 20.66
CA ASN A 351 4.51 2.28 21.48
C ASN A 351 4.22 2.79 22.90
N LEU A 352 2.95 2.91 23.27
CA LEU A 352 2.54 3.47 24.56
C LEU A 352 2.73 2.50 25.73
N ASN A 353 2.95 1.20 25.48
CA ASN A 353 3.23 0.23 26.54
C ASN A 353 4.67 0.33 27.06
N GLN A 354 5.55 1.06 26.39
CA GLN A 354 6.95 1.19 26.77
C GLN A 354 7.18 2.45 27.60
N ASP A 355 7.68 2.26 28.83
CA ASP A 355 8.05 3.34 29.73
C ASP A 355 9.24 4.16 29.17
N LEU A 356 9.23 5.46 29.45
CA LEU A 356 10.31 6.37 29.06
C LEU A 356 11.62 6.11 29.84
N LYS A 357 11.53 5.57 31.06
CA LYS A 357 12.68 5.36 31.94
C LYS A 357 13.42 4.07 31.56
N ARG A 358 14.64 4.21 31.03
CA ARG A 358 15.58 3.10 30.90
C ARG A 358 15.86 2.56 32.31
N LYS A 359 15.40 1.36 32.65
CA LYS A 359 15.84 0.68 33.89
C LYS A 359 17.34 0.43 33.77
N THR A 360 18.15 1.35 34.27
CA THR A 360 19.57 1.12 34.55
C THR A 360 19.64 0.15 35.71
N ASN A 361 19.66 -1.14 35.41
CA ASN A 361 20.09 -2.14 36.39
C ASN A 361 21.60 -1.98 36.58
N PHE A 362 22.02 -1.04 37.42
CA PHE A 362 23.30 -1.17 38.10
C PHE A 362 23.12 -2.28 39.13
N LYS A 363 23.56 -3.49 38.79
CA LYS A 363 23.92 -4.47 39.82
C LYS A 363 25.25 -3.98 40.39
N ASN A 364 25.21 -3.50 41.63
CA ASN A 364 26.41 -3.42 42.48
C ASN A 364 26.73 -4.81 43.02
#